data_AF-A0A933JIZ0-F1
#
_entry.id   AF-A0A933JIZ0-F1
#
_cell.length_a   1.000
_cell.length_b   1.000
_cell.length_c   1.000
_cell.angle_alpha   90.00
_cell.angle_beta   90.00
_cell.angle_gamma   90.00
#
_symmetry.space_group_name_H-M   'P 1'
#
loop_
_entity.id
_entity.type
_entity.pdbx_description
1 polymer ?
#
loop_
_entity_poly.entity_id
_entity_poly.type
_entity_poly.pdbx_seq_one_letter_code
_entity_poly.pdbx_strand_id
1 'polypeptide(L)'
;MGYSRGKRAILIAGAVTLVVSASAGARAFYRSSRFVTYSPAELEQVTDVHSFRGQPVCQACHQGRSPSLSYELIETCARCHAFDTHDSHAVGVVQRDPQPKVLPLGPGGVVGCHSCHDPHADMKSGAGLRSTTAELCTDCHAF
;
A
#
# COMPACT_ATOMS: atom_id res chain seq x y z
N MET A 1 -10.66 25.49 -70.98
CA MET A 1 -10.61 24.39 -71.97
C MET A 1 -9.69 23.29 -71.45
N GLY A 2 -10.22 22.07 -71.33
CA GLY A 2 -9.44 20.92 -70.90
C GLY A 2 -8.64 20.28 -72.04
N TYR A 3 -7.56 19.59 -71.66
CA TYR A 3 -6.90 18.49 -72.38
C TYR A 3 -5.74 18.04 -71.47
N SER A 4 -5.31 16.80 -71.35
CA SER A 4 -5.82 15.46 -71.63
C SER A 4 -4.77 14.54 -70.99
N ARG A 5 -5.21 13.41 -70.45
CA ARG A 5 -4.36 12.38 -69.82
C ARG A 5 -3.52 11.65 -70.86
N GLY A 6 -2.29 11.30 -70.50
CA GLY A 6 -1.42 10.46 -71.30
C GLY A 6 -0.42 9.63 -70.48
N LYS A 7 -0.89 8.45 -70.04
CA LYS A 7 -0.17 7.15 -69.91
C LYS A 7 1.22 7.11 -69.25
N ARG A 8 1.34 6.28 -68.21
CA ARG A 8 2.39 5.24 -68.08
C ARG A 8 2.03 4.25 -66.97
N ALA A 9 1.96 2.99 -67.36
CA ALA A 9 1.83 1.83 -66.48
C ALA A 9 3.18 1.53 -65.82
N ILE A 10 3.19 1.23 -64.53
CA ILE A 10 4.22 0.39 -63.91
C ILE A 10 3.51 -0.49 -62.86
N LEU A 11 3.46 -1.78 -63.14
CA LEU A 11 3.17 -2.84 -62.19
C LEU A 11 4.36 -2.92 -61.22
N ILE A 12 4.13 -2.70 -59.92
CA ILE A 12 5.08 -3.08 -58.88
C ILE A 12 4.38 -4.09 -57.98
N ALA A 13 4.67 -5.37 -58.23
CA ALA A 13 4.48 -6.44 -57.28
C ALA A 13 5.59 -6.31 -56.23
N GLY A 14 5.21 -6.13 -54.96
CA GLY A 14 6.14 -6.10 -53.84
C GLY A 14 5.37 -6.35 -52.56
N ALA A 15 5.37 -7.61 -52.13
CA ALA A 15 4.71 -8.07 -50.92
C ALA A 15 5.20 -7.29 -49.70
N VAL A 16 4.31 -6.50 -49.09
CA VAL A 16 4.56 -5.88 -47.79
C VAL A 16 4.40 -6.99 -46.74
N THR A 17 5.53 -7.56 -46.33
CA THR A 17 5.60 -8.46 -45.19
C THR A 17 5.19 -7.69 -43.95
N LEU A 18 4.01 -8.03 -43.43
CA LEU A 18 3.43 -7.49 -42.22
C LEU A 18 4.26 -8.02 -41.04
N VAL A 19 5.23 -7.24 -40.58
CA VAL A 19 5.97 -7.54 -39.35
C VAL A 19 5.02 -7.25 -38.19
N VAL A 20 4.27 -8.26 -37.78
CA VAL A 20 3.53 -8.25 -36.51
C VAL A 20 4.55 -8.37 -35.39
N SER A 21 5.10 -7.23 -34.96
CA SER A 21 5.85 -7.16 -33.71
C SER A 21 4.85 -7.28 -32.56
N ALA A 22 4.59 -8.51 -32.13
CA ALA A 22 3.90 -8.79 -30.88
C ALA A 22 4.81 -8.38 -29.72
N SER A 23 4.74 -7.11 -29.29
CA SER A 23 5.28 -6.66 -28.00
C SER A 23 4.34 -7.07 -26.86
N ALA A 24 4.03 -8.36 -26.77
CA ALA A 24 3.44 -8.97 -25.57
C ALA A 24 4.57 -9.23 -24.57
N GLY A 25 5.10 -8.16 -23.96
CA GLY A 25 6.34 -8.26 -23.19
C GLY A 25 6.59 -7.15 -22.17
N ALA A 26 5.60 -6.35 -21.80
CA ALA A 26 5.68 -5.59 -20.55
C ALA A 26 4.93 -6.38 -19.48
N ARG A 27 5.70 -7.20 -18.76
CA ARG A 27 5.27 -8.05 -17.67
C ARG A 27 4.37 -7.26 -16.71
N ALA A 28 3.22 -7.86 -16.43
CA ALA A 28 2.31 -7.47 -15.36
C ALA A 28 3.04 -7.33 -14.02
N PHE A 29 3.52 -6.14 -13.71
CA PHE A 29 4.01 -5.75 -12.38
C PHE A 29 2.99 -4.78 -11.78
N TYR A 30 1.90 -5.34 -11.28
CA TYR A 30 1.04 -4.85 -10.19
C TYR A 30 -0.28 -5.60 -10.29
N ARG A 31 -0.30 -6.88 -9.88
CA ARG A 31 -1.57 -7.57 -9.67
C ARG A 31 -1.54 -8.43 -8.41
N SER A 32 -2.37 -7.96 -7.47
CA SER A 32 -2.73 -8.49 -6.16
C SER A 32 -1.62 -8.51 -5.11
N SER A 33 -1.81 -7.63 -4.13
CA SER A 33 -1.76 -7.87 -2.69
C SER A 33 -2.14 -9.30 -2.29
N ARG A 34 -1.37 -10.30 -2.73
CA ARG A 34 -1.49 -11.66 -2.26
C ARG A 34 -0.77 -11.68 -0.93
N PHE A 35 -1.49 -12.07 0.11
CA PHE A 35 -0.90 -12.45 1.38
C PHE A 35 0.22 -13.46 1.11
N VAL A 36 1.47 -13.01 1.19
CA VAL A 36 2.67 -13.84 1.02
C VAL A 36 2.94 -14.49 2.36
N THR A 37 3.06 -15.82 2.36
CA THR A 37 3.49 -16.60 3.52
C THR A 37 4.93 -17.00 3.33
N TYR A 38 5.72 -16.80 4.37
CA TYR A 38 7.10 -17.25 4.50
C TYR A 38 7.16 -18.49 5.39
N SER A 39 8.12 -19.36 5.09
CA SER A 39 8.45 -20.52 5.92
C SER A 39 9.15 -20.10 7.23
N PRO A 40 9.19 -20.97 8.26
CA PRO A 40 9.90 -20.65 9.51
C PRO A 40 11.36 -20.23 9.30
N ALA A 41 12.09 -20.95 8.45
CA ALA A 41 13.49 -20.63 8.13
C ALA A 41 13.67 -19.29 7.40
N GLU A 42 12.66 -18.83 6.65
CA GLU A 42 12.68 -17.51 6.03
C GLU A 42 12.36 -16.41 7.04
N LEU A 43 11.47 -16.66 8.00
CA LEU A 43 11.11 -15.69 9.05
C LEU A 43 12.30 -15.37 9.96
N GLU A 44 13.20 -16.32 10.20
CA GLU A 44 14.44 -16.10 10.95
C GLU A 44 15.41 -15.11 10.26
N GLN A 45 15.22 -14.87 8.96
CA GLN A 45 16.06 -13.97 8.16
C GLN A 45 15.46 -12.57 8.04
N VAL A 46 14.26 -12.33 8.58
CA VAL A 46 13.56 -11.06 8.46
C VAL A 46 14.22 -10.03 9.35
N THR A 47 14.84 -9.02 8.72
CA THR A 47 15.38 -7.83 9.40
C THR A 47 14.43 -6.64 9.36
N ASP A 48 13.59 -6.57 8.32
CA ASP A 48 12.55 -5.54 8.15
C ASP A 48 11.22 -6.21 7.78
N VAL A 49 10.26 -6.16 8.71
CA VAL A 49 8.93 -6.75 8.54
C VAL A 49 8.06 -5.96 7.57
N HIS A 50 8.38 -4.70 7.30
CA HIS A 50 7.65 -3.86 6.34
C HIS A 50 8.10 -4.13 4.90
N SER A 51 9.32 -4.66 4.71
CA SER A 51 9.89 -4.92 3.38
C SER A 51 10.90 -6.08 3.38
N PHE A 52 10.40 -7.32 3.41
CA PHE A 52 11.21 -8.51 3.21
C PHE A 52 11.07 -9.04 1.79
N ARG A 53 12.17 -9.00 1.02
CA ARG A 53 12.20 -9.39 -0.41
C ARG A 53 11.20 -8.59 -1.25
N GLY A 54 11.01 -7.31 -0.89
CA GLY A 54 10.10 -6.39 -1.56
C GLY A 54 8.62 -6.63 -1.26
N GLN A 55 8.28 -7.35 -0.19
CA GLN A 55 6.91 -7.59 0.27
C GLN A 55 6.84 -7.46 1.80
N PRO A 56 5.72 -7.02 2.38
CA PRO A 56 5.55 -7.00 3.83
C PRO A 56 5.37 -8.41 4.38
N VAL A 57 5.87 -8.64 5.60
CA VAL A 57 5.78 -9.92 6.31
C VAL A 57 4.47 -9.97 7.10
N CYS A 58 3.38 -10.33 6.43
CA CYS A 58 2.05 -10.30 7.04
C CYS A 58 1.95 -11.16 8.33
N GLN A 59 2.68 -12.28 8.38
CA GLN A 59 2.74 -13.19 9.54
C GLN A 59 3.38 -12.57 10.79
N ALA A 60 4.10 -11.45 10.65
CA ALA A 60 4.66 -10.75 11.80
C ALA A 60 3.56 -10.14 12.68
N CYS A 61 2.44 -9.75 12.07
CA CYS A 61 1.33 -9.07 12.75
C CYS A 61 0.06 -9.90 12.79
N HIS A 62 -0.21 -10.72 11.76
CA HIS A 62 -1.49 -11.43 11.58
C HIS A 62 -1.39 -12.95 11.82
N GLN A 63 -2.50 -13.52 12.31
CA GLN A 63 -2.69 -14.96 12.45
C GLN A 63 -3.05 -15.59 11.10
N GLY A 64 -2.03 -15.84 10.28
CA GLY A 64 -2.23 -16.34 8.92
C GLY A 64 -3.03 -15.34 8.08
N ARG A 65 -3.91 -15.82 7.19
CA ARG A 65 -4.70 -14.97 6.28
C ARG A 65 -5.87 -14.23 6.95
N SER A 66 -6.06 -14.38 8.25
CA SER A 66 -7.12 -13.69 8.98
C SER A 66 -6.76 -12.21 9.18
N PRO A 67 -7.75 -11.28 9.21
CA PRO A 67 -7.51 -9.93 9.69
C PRO A 67 -7.11 -9.89 11.18
N SER A 68 -7.31 -10.98 11.93
CA SER A 68 -6.92 -11.07 13.34
C SER A 68 -5.42 -10.86 13.55
N LEU A 69 -5.09 -10.03 14.54
CA LEU A 69 -3.71 -9.82 14.97
C LEU A 69 -3.23 -10.97 15.86
N SER A 70 -1.94 -11.26 15.81
CA SER A 70 -1.28 -12.27 16.65
C SER A 70 -1.15 -11.82 18.11
N TYR A 71 -1.21 -10.51 18.36
CA TYR A 71 -1.14 -9.89 19.69
C TYR A 71 -2.19 -8.79 19.78
N GLU A 72 -2.37 -8.22 20.98
CA GLU A 72 -3.17 -7.01 21.12
C GLU A 72 -2.59 -5.87 20.28
N LEU A 73 -3.44 -4.94 19.87
CA LEU A 73 -3.12 -3.94 18.86
C LEU A 73 -1.89 -3.09 19.20
N ILE A 74 -1.82 -2.56 20.42
CA ILE A 74 -0.67 -1.74 20.87
C ILE A 74 0.56 -2.62 21.05
N GLU A 75 0.40 -3.82 21.59
CA GLU A 75 1.49 -4.78 21.78
C GLU A 75 2.13 -5.19 20.46
N THR A 76 1.32 -5.42 19.42
CA THR A 76 1.78 -5.77 18.07
C THR A 76 2.82 -4.77 17.57
N CYS A 77 2.58 -3.48 17.77
CA CYS A 77 3.50 -2.42 17.35
C CYS A 77 4.72 -2.32 18.31
N ALA A 78 4.51 -2.50 19.62
CA ALA A 78 5.53 -2.33 20.65
C ALA A 78 6.64 -3.39 20.61
N ARG A 79 6.39 -4.53 19.98
CA ARG A 79 7.39 -5.60 19.83
C ARG A 79 8.59 -5.19 18.97
N CYS A 80 8.43 -4.20 18.09
CA CYS A 80 9.49 -3.71 17.22
C CYS A 80 9.80 -2.22 17.43
N HIS A 81 8.83 -1.42 17.87
CA HIS A 81 8.99 0.02 18.04
C HIS A 81 9.01 0.38 19.54
N ALA A 82 10.05 1.11 19.94
CA ALA A 82 10.06 1.80 21.23
C ALA A 82 9.15 3.04 21.16
N PHE A 83 8.26 3.20 22.14
CA PHE A 83 7.26 4.27 22.18
C PHE A 83 7.41 5.22 23.36
N ASP A 84 8.47 5.07 24.12
CA ASP A 84 8.87 5.91 25.24
C ASP A 84 9.02 7.40 24.90
N THR A 85 9.00 7.76 23.61
CA THR A 85 9.11 9.14 23.12
C THR A 85 7.87 9.67 22.38
N HIS A 86 6.71 8.99 22.41
CA HIS A 86 5.49 9.53 21.80
C HIS A 86 4.87 10.63 22.67
N ASP A 87 5.56 11.78 22.75
CA ASP A 87 5.12 12.94 23.54
C ASP A 87 3.92 13.67 22.91
N SER A 88 3.57 13.35 21.66
CA SER A 88 2.55 14.08 20.91
C SER A 88 1.10 13.65 21.22
N HIS A 89 0.85 12.41 21.68
CA HIS A 89 -0.48 11.97 22.12
C HIS A 89 -0.47 10.63 22.86
N ALA A 90 -1.40 10.45 23.82
CA ALA A 90 -1.60 9.17 24.50
C ALA A 90 -2.31 8.15 23.59
N VAL A 91 -1.79 6.92 23.54
CA VAL A 91 -2.49 5.74 22.98
C VAL A 91 -3.07 4.90 24.12
N GLY A 92 -4.09 4.08 23.83
CA GLY A 92 -4.79 3.28 24.84
C GLY A 92 -5.84 4.08 25.64
N VAL A 93 -6.15 5.31 25.21
CA VAL A 93 -7.20 6.15 25.80
C VAL A 93 -8.48 6.05 24.98
N VAL A 94 -9.64 6.15 25.63
CA VAL A 94 -10.94 6.18 24.93
C VAL A 94 -11.20 7.59 24.42
N GLN A 95 -11.38 7.73 23.11
CA GLN A 95 -11.88 8.96 22.51
C GLN A 95 -13.36 9.12 22.88
N ARG A 96 -13.65 10.18 23.63
CA ARG A 96 -15.02 10.55 24.03
C ARG A 96 -15.72 11.31 22.90
N ASP A 97 -17.02 11.48 23.05
CA ASP A 97 -17.82 12.13 22.04
C ASP A 97 -17.44 13.61 21.82
N PRO A 98 -17.44 14.08 20.56
CA PRO A 98 -17.70 13.30 19.36
C PRO A 98 -16.49 12.45 18.95
N GLN A 99 -16.73 11.18 18.62
CA GLN A 99 -15.70 10.37 17.97
C GLN A 99 -15.46 10.86 16.53
N PRO A 100 -14.19 10.87 16.06
CA PRO A 100 -13.88 11.18 14.67
C PRO A 100 -14.61 10.21 13.74
N LYS A 101 -15.26 10.72 12.69
CA LYS A 101 -15.95 9.86 11.72
C LYS A 101 -14.98 9.16 10.76
N VAL A 102 -13.76 9.67 10.64
CA VAL A 102 -12.82 9.34 9.56
C VAL A 102 -11.64 8.52 10.06
N LEU A 103 -11.30 8.63 11.35
CA LEU A 103 -10.16 7.92 11.92
C LEU A 103 -10.58 6.57 12.51
N PRO A 104 -9.84 5.49 12.23
CA PRO A 104 -10.16 4.18 12.77
C PRO A 104 -9.81 4.13 14.26
N LEU A 105 -10.80 3.85 15.11
CA LEU A 105 -10.59 3.57 16.52
C LEU A 105 -10.56 2.07 16.78
N GLY A 106 -9.85 1.67 17.83
CA GLY A 106 -9.92 0.33 18.37
C GLY A 106 -11.26 0.04 19.05
N PRO A 107 -11.47 -1.20 19.55
CA PRO A 107 -12.67 -1.59 20.27
C PRO A 107 -13.01 -0.60 21.40
N GLY A 108 -14.29 -0.22 21.51
CA GLY A 108 -14.75 0.72 22.54
C GLY A 108 -14.31 2.18 22.32
N GLY A 109 -13.84 2.54 21.12
CA GLY A 109 -13.41 3.91 20.81
C GLY A 109 -12.00 4.22 21.30
N VAL A 110 -11.18 3.20 21.56
CA VAL A 110 -9.81 3.38 22.03
C VAL A 110 -8.93 3.91 20.89
N VAL A 111 -8.19 4.98 21.16
CA VAL A 111 -7.18 5.52 20.26
C VAL A 111 -5.97 4.58 20.28
N GLY A 112 -5.65 3.99 19.13
CA GLY A 112 -4.49 3.15 18.93
C GLY A 112 -3.47 3.80 18.00
N CYS A 113 -2.30 3.19 17.85
CA CYS A 113 -1.27 3.66 16.92
C CYS A 113 -1.83 3.79 15.49
N HIS A 114 -2.65 2.82 15.07
CA HIS A 114 -3.26 2.78 13.73
C HIS A 114 -4.35 3.85 13.49
N SER A 115 -4.80 4.54 14.53
CA SER A 115 -5.76 5.64 14.40
C SER A 115 -5.15 6.80 13.60
N CYS A 116 -3.86 7.04 13.79
CA CYS A 116 -3.10 8.06 13.09
C CYS A 116 -2.14 7.49 12.04
N HIS A 117 -1.58 6.29 12.30
CA HIS A 117 -0.69 5.59 11.37
C HIS A 117 -1.43 4.57 10.52
N ASP A 118 -1.01 4.41 9.28
CA ASP A 118 -1.43 3.30 8.43
C ASP A 118 -0.32 2.24 8.37
N PRO A 119 -0.46 1.10 9.09
CA PRO A 119 0.54 0.04 9.07
C PRO A 119 0.65 -0.67 7.71
N HIS A 120 -0.25 -0.37 6.77
CA HIS A 120 -0.22 -0.91 5.41
C HIS A 120 0.14 0.13 4.35
N ALA A 121 0.36 1.40 4.72
CA ALA A 121 0.80 2.40 3.76
C ALA A 121 2.23 2.11 3.28
N ASP A 122 2.51 2.49 2.04
CA ASP A 122 3.90 2.57 1.60
C ASP A 122 4.58 3.71 2.36
N MET A 123 5.80 3.48 2.86
CA MET A 123 6.52 4.43 3.73
C MET A 123 6.90 5.77 3.07
N LYS A 124 6.31 6.08 1.91
CA LYS A 124 6.50 7.33 1.17
C LYS A 124 5.74 8.51 1.79
N SER A 125 4.69 8.27 2.57
CA SER A 125 3.96 9.32 3.30
C SER A 125 4.51 9.51 4.72
N GLY A 126 5.46 10.42 4.92
CA GLY A 126 5.81 11.02 6.22
C GLY A 126 5.66 10.14 7.47
N ALA A 127 6.40 9.03 7.54
CA ALA A 127 6.36 8.04 8.64
C ALA A 127 5.07 7.21 8.78
N GLY A 128 4.37 6.98 7.67
CA GLY A 128 3.16 6.14 7.61
C GLY A 128 1.94 6.81 8.23
N LEU A 129 1.88 8.14 8.28
CA LEU A 129 0.67 8.84 8.75
C LEU A 129 -0.45 8.77 7.72
N ARG A 130 -1.69 8.72 8.21
CA ARG A 130 -2.92 8.70 7.39
C ARG A 130 -3.24 10.05 6.73
N SER A 131 -2.84 11.15 7.38
CA SER A 131 -2.99 12.53 6.89
C SER A 131 -1.84 13.39 7.42
N THR A 132 -1.88 14.70 7.17
CA THR A 132 -0.95 15.62 7.85
C THR A 132 -1.22 15.62 9.36
N THR A 133 -0.19 15.90 10.17
CA THR A 133 -0.33 15.96 11.63
C THR A 133 -1.43 16.94 12.07
N ALA A 134 -1.55 18.09 11.41
CA ALA A 134 -2.56 19.09 11.75
C ALA A 134 -4.00 18.57 11.53
N GLU A 135 -4.25 17.92 10.40
CA GLU A 135 -5.57 17.34 10.10
C GLU A 135 -5.94 16.25 11.11
N LEU A 136 -5.00 15.35 11.44
CA LEU A 136 -5.21 14.29 12.42
C LEU A 136 -5.60 14.83 13.79
N CYS A 137 -4.98 15.93 14.23
CA CYS A 137 -5.35 16.59 15.49
C CYS A 137 -6.79 17.12 15.43
N THR A 138 -7.16 17.80 14.34
CA THR A 138 -8.48 18.43 14.19
C THR A 138 -9.62 17.43 13.94
N ASP A 139 -9.33 16.22 13.47
CA ASP A 139 -10.34 15.18 13.27
C ASP A 139 -10.98 14.73 14.60
N CYS A 140 -10.20 14.72 15.69
CA CYS A 140 -10.68 14.40 17.04
C CYS A 140 -10.99 15.64 17.87
N HIS A 141 -10.20 16.72 17.71
CA HIS A 141 -10.38 17.98 18.42
C HIS A 141 -11.11 19.00 17.53
N ALA A 142 -12.24 18.57 16.96
CA ALA A 142 -13.13 19.45 16.23
C ALA A 142 -13.81 20.40 17.23
N PHE A 143 -13.48 21.68 17.13
CA PHE A 143 -14.03 22.77 17.95
C PHE A 143 -15.43 23.20 17.49
#